data_AF-A0A382M643-F1
#
_entry.id   AF-A0A382M643-F1
#
_cell.length_a   1.000
_cell.length_b   1.000
_cell.length_c   1.000
_cell.angle_alpha   90.00
_cell.angle_beta   90.00
_cell.angle_gamma   90.00
#
_symmetry.space_group_name_H-M   'P 1'
#
loop_
_entity.id
_entity.type
_entity.pdbx_description
1 polymer ?
#
loop_
_entity_poly.entity_id
_entity_poly.type
_entity_poly.pdbx_seq_one_letter_code
_entity_poly.pdbx_strand_id
1 'polypeptide(L)'
;MKRLIGLSVVLLSMAFSQGVVTQLDNGSINYSDQTIAAVGIGFVPQNVINAGQARRMALRIAKQDALRQLIEIVNGVTLTSETTMSGAMVDDVINTKVRGFI
;
A
#
# COMPACT_ATOMS: atom_id res chain seq x y z
N MET A 1 18.99 -30.52 -27.86
CA MET A 1 18.90 -30.26 -26.40
C MET A 1 19.28 -28.83 -26.00
N LYS A 2 20.27 -28.19 -26.63
CA LYS A 2 20.70 -26.80 -26.29
C LYS A 2 19.63 -25.71 -26.48
N ARG A 3 18.70 -25.88 -27.44
CA ARG A 3 17.61 -24.91 -27.72
C ARG A 3 16.45 -24.94 -26.71
N LEU A 4 16.22 -26.07 -26.03
CA LEU A 4 15.21 -26.19 -24.98
C LEU A 4 15.66 -25.53 -23.67
N ILE A 5 16.96 -25.58 -23.36
CA ILE A 5 17.54 -24.93 -22.18
C ILE A 5 17.40 -23.40 -22.28
N GLY A 6 17.71 -22.83 -23.45
CA GLY A 6 17.57 -21.40 -23.70
C GLY A 6 16.13 -20.89 -23.58
N LEU A 7 15.15 -21.69 -24.00
CA LEU A 7 13.72 -21.34 -23.86
C LEU A 7 13.28 -21.31 -22.38
N SER A 8 13.82 -22.21 -21.55
CA SER A 8 13.50 -22.23 -20.11
C SER A 8 14.10 -21.05 -19.34
N VAL A 9 15.28 -20.56 -19.76
CA VAL A 9 15.95 -19.40 -19.13
C VAL A 9 15.18 -18.11 -19.41
N VAL A 10 14.64 -17.96 -20.62
CA VAL A 10 13.81 -16.78 -20.97
C VAL A 10 12.48 -16.78 -20.19
N LEU A 11 11.84 -17.93 -20.02
CA LEU A 11 10.62 -18.05 -19.22
C LEU A 11 10.88 -17.76 -17.73
N LEU A 12 12.03 -18.16 -17.20
CA LEU A 12 12.40 -17.88 -15.81
C LEU A 12 12.69 -16.39 -15.56
N SER A 13 13.25 -15.66 -16.54
CA SER A 13 13.48 -14.21 -16.43
C SER A 13 12.20 -13.37 -16.39
N MET A 14 11.09 -13.83 -16.99
CA MET A 14 9.81 -13.10 -16.95
C MET A 14 9.10 -13.20 -15.58
N ALA A 15 9.44 -14.18 -14.75
CA ALA A 15 8.80 -14.38 -13.45
C ALA A 15 9.16 -13.30 -12.41
N PHE A 16 10.24 -12.55 -12.62
CA PHE A 16 10.74 -11.54 -11.68
C PHE A 16 10.22 -10.12 -11.92
N SER A 17 9.37 -9.91 -12.94
CA SER A 17 8.78 -8.59 -13.24
C SER A 17 7.36 -8.47 -12.67
N GLN A 18 7.15 -8.88 -11.42
CA GLN A 18 5.89 -8.62 -10.73
C GLN A 18 6.07 -7.38 -9.87
N GLY A 19 5.46 -6.27 -10.29
CA GLY A 19 5.44 -5.03 -9.50
C GLY A 19 4.90 -5.32 -8.10
N VAL A 20 5.51 -4.70 -7.08
CA VAL A 20 5.10 -4.91 -5.68
C VAL A 20 3.81 -4.12 -5.45
N VAL A 21 2.67 -4.81 -5.49
CA VAL A 21 1.36 -4.26 -5.15
C VAL A 21 0.90 -4.87 -3.83
N THR A 22 0.64 -4.04 -2.82
CA THR A 22 -0.02 -4.46 -1.58
C THR A 22 -1.50 -4.13 -1.67
N GLN A 23 -2.33 -5.15 -1.46
CA GLN A 23 -3.77 -5.03 -1.49
C GLN A 23 -4.28 -4.88 -0.06
N LEU A 24 -5.04 -3.83 0.21
CA LEU A 24 -5.68 -3.53 1.48
C LEU A 24 -7.20 -3.71 1.34
N ASP A 25 -7.91 -3.86 2.46
CA ASP A 25 -9.35 -4.09 2.47
C ASP A 25 -10.13 -3.01 1.70
N ASN A 26 -9.71 -1.75 1.80
CA ASN A 26 -10.37 -0.62 1.15
C ASN A 26 -9.43 0.15 0.19
N GLY A 27 -8.34 -0.46 -0.28
CA GLY A 27 -7.38 0.23 -1.14
C GLY A 27 -6.25 -0.65 -1.65
N SER A 28 -5.32 -0.05 -2.38
CA SER A 28 -4.11 -0.74 -2.82
C SER A 28 -2.96 0.24 -2.93
N ILE A 29 -1.76 -0.21 -2.58
CA ILE A 29 -0.52 0.54 -2.81
C ILE A 29 0.26 -0.21 -3.87
N ASN A 30 0.65 0.49 -4.92
CA ASN A 30 1.56 -0.02 -5.93
C ASN A 30 2.90 0.72 -5.77
N TYR A 31 3.90 0.02 -5.21
CA TYR A 31 5.22 0.59 -4.97
C TYR A 31 6.06 0.72 -6.25
N SER A 32 5.75 -0.08 -7.28
CA SER A 32 6.40 0.04 -8.59
C SER A 32 6.01 1.36 -9.27
N ASP A 33 4.72 1.68 -9.26
CA ASP A 33 4.17 2.86 -9.93
C ASP A 33 4.05 4.08 -8.99
N GLN A 34 4.40 3.92 -7.71
CA GLN A 34 4.26 4.93 -6.65
C GLN A 34 2.83 5.49 -6.54
N THR A 35 1.83 4.62 -6.74
CA THR A 35 0.42 5.01 -6.70
C THR A 35 -0.29 4.39 -5.51
N ILE A 36 -1.23 5.14 -4.94
CA ILE A 36 -2.12 4.69 -3.86
C ILE A 36 -3.55 4.87 -4.34
N ALA A 37 -4.34 3.80 -4.25
CA ALA A 37 -5.77 3.81 -4.54
C ALA A 37 -6.56 3.51 -3.26
N ALA A 38 -7.71 4.16 -3.10
CA ALA A 38 -8.64 3.95 -1.98
C ALA A 38 -10.10 3.97 -2.48
N VAL A 39 -10.97 3.17 -1.84
CA VAL A 39 -12.37 2.99 -2.25
C VAL A 39 -13.31 3.37 -1.11
N GLY A 40 -14.01 4.48 -1.27
CA GLY A 40 -14.97 4.99 -0.28
C GLY A 40 -16.41 4.57 -0.56
N ILE A 41 -17.21 4.45 0.51
CA ILE A 41 -18.62 4.07 0.45
C ILE A 41 -19.50 5.28 0.79
N GLY A 42 -20.55 5.49 0.00
CA GLY A 42 -21.50 6.59 0.17
C GLY A 42 -22.92 6.10 0.35
N PHE A 43 -23.58 6.56 1.40
CA PHE A 43 -25.00 6.25 1.64
C PHE A 43 -25.90 7.36 1.15
N VAL A 44 -27.12 7.00 0.77
CA VAL A 44 -28.17 7.96 0.42
C VAL A 44 -28.94 8.33 1.70
N PRO A 45 -29.01 9.62 2.08
CA PRO A 45 -29.77 10.04 3.25
C PRO A 45 -31.27 9.95 2.99
N GLN A 46 -32.07 9.63 4.02
CA GLN A 46 -33.52 9.33 3.89
C GLN A 46 -34.39 10.57 3.62
N ASN A 47 -33.83 11.79 3.72
CA ASN A 47 -34.54 13.07 3.63
C ASN A 47 -34.45 13.74 2.24
N VAL A 48 -34.03 13.02 1.21
CA VAL A 48 -33.88 13.55 -0.16
C VAL A 48 -35.17 13.45 -0.93
N ILE A 49 -35.63 14.60 -1.43
CA ILE A 49 -36.87 14.73 -2.19
C ILE A 49 -36.73 14.18 -3.63
N ASN A 50 -35.49 14.11 -4.16
CA ASN A 50 -35.23 13.73 -5.55
C ASN A 50 -34.05 12.74 -5.66
N ALA A 51 -34.24 11.67 -6.44
CA ALA A 51 -33.23 10.65 -6.74
C ALA A 51 -31.92 11.22 -7.34
N GLY A 52 -32.00 12.32 -8.09
CA GLY A 52 -30.82 13.03 -8.58
C GLY A 52 -30.00 13.67 -7.46
N GLN A 53 -30.66 14.30 -6.49
CA GLN A 53 -29.99 14.88 -5.32
C GLN A 53 -29.42 13.79 -4.41
N ALA A 54 -30.19 12.72 -4.20
CA ALA A 54 -29.78 11.52 -3.47
C ALA A 54 -28.44 10.96 -3.96
N ARG A 55 -28.31 10.74 -5.28
CA ARG A 55 -27.08 10.24 -5.90
C ARG A 55 -25.91 11.20 -5.74
N ARG A 56 -26.13 12.51 -5.93
CA ARG A 56 -25.06 13.50 -5.74
C ARG A 56 -24.55 13.54 -4.30
N MET A 57 -25.45 13.41 -3.32
CA MET A 57 -25.10 13.36 -1.91
C MET A 57 -24.30 12.09 -1.59
N ALA A 58 -24.76 10.91 -2.03
CA ALA A 58 -24.05 9.66 -1.83
C ALA A 58 -22.65 9.70 -2.47
N LEU A 59 -22.50 10.21 -3.69
CA LEU A 59 -21.19 10.37 -4.33
C LEU A 59 -20.25 11.28 -3.55
N ARG A 60 -20.78 12.36 -2.95
CA ARG A 60 -19.96 13.26 -2.13
C ARG A 60 -19.50 12.57 -0.85
N ILE A 61 -20.38 11.82 -0.20
CA ILE A 61 -20.05 11.04 1.01
C ILE A 61 -19.00 9.97 0.67
N ALA A 62 -19.20 9.22 -0.41
CA ALA A 62 -18.24 8.23 -0.90
C ALA A 62 -16.86 8.84 -1.16
N LYS A 63 -16.80 10.02 -1.78
CA LYS A 63 -15.53 10.73 -2.01
C LYS A 63 -14.86 11.14 -0.70
N GLN A 64 -15.61 11.66 0.26
CA GLN A 64 -15.05 12.02 1.57
C GLN A 64 -14.53 10.80 2.32
N ASP A 65 -15.24 9.67 2.19
CA ASP A 65 -14.83 8.40 2.78
C ASP A 65 -13.53 7.87 2.16
N ALA A 66 -13.46 7.87 0.82
CA ALA A 66 -12.26 7.47 0.09
C ALA A 66 -11.04 8.31 0.47
N LEU A 67 -11.22 9.63 0.64
CA LEU A 67 -10.16 10.54 1.06
C LEU A 67 -9.65 10.23 2.47
N ARG A 68 -10.55 9.89 3.41
CA ARG A 68 -10.15 9.51 4.77
C ARG A 68 -9.30 8.24 4.75
N GLN A 69 -9.75 7.22 4.02
CA GLN A 69 -9.00 5.98 3.88
C GLN A 69 -7.64 6.22 3.22
N LEU A 70 -7.58 7.08 2.20
CA LEU A 70 -6.30 7.44 1.57
C LEU A 70 -5.34 8.07 2.58
N ILE A 71 -5.81 8.99 3.43
CA ILE A 71 -4.98 9.58 4.49
C ILE A 71 -4.49 8.53 5.49
N GLU A 72 -5.35 7.58 5.88
CA GLU A 72 -4.97 6.49 6.79
C GLU A 72 -3.90 5.59 6.16
N ILE A 73 -4.06 5.22 4.89
CA ILE A 73 -3.07 4.45 4.14
C ILE A 73 -1.75 5.21 4.05
N VAL A 74 -1.77 6.50 3.70
CA VAL A 74 -0.56 7.34 3.62
C VAL A 74 0.15 7.42 4.97
N ASN A 75 -0.59 7.66 6.06
CA ASN A 75 -0.01 7.72 7.41
C ASN A 75 0.53 6.35 7.87
N GLY A 76 -0.13 5.24 7.52
CA GLY A 76 0.39 3.90 7.77
C GLY A 76 1.70 3.64 7.00
N VAL A 77 1.79 4.13 5.76
CA VAL A 77 3.01 4.05 4.95
C VAL A 77 4.15 4.88 5.55
N THR A 78 3.90 6.09 6.06
CA THR A 78 4.98 6.89 6.69
C THR A 78 5.47 6.27 7.99
N LEU A 79 4.56 5.80 8.85
CA LEU A 79 4.90 5.11 10.12
C LEU A 79 5.69 3.83 9.88
N THR A 80 5.29 3.03 8.88
CA THR A 80 6.05 1.83 8.49
C THR A 80 7.38 2.19 7.87
N SER A 81 7.49 3.27 7.07
CA SER A 81 8.75 3.72 6.46
C SER A 81 9.77 4.24 7.49
N GLU A 82 9.33 5.03 8.47
CA GLU A 82 10.20 5.49 9.57
C GLU A 82 10.68 4.30 10.43
N THR A 83 9.81 3.34 10.71
CA THR A 83 10.16 2.15 11.49
C THR A 83 11.02 1.16 10.68
N THR A 84 10.83 1.02 9.36
CA THR A 84 11.65 0.14 8.51
C THR A 84 13.05 0.69 8.25
N MET A 85 13.26 2.02 8.28
CA MET A 85 14.62 2.58 8.23
C MET A 85 15.45 2.28 9.48
N SER A 86 14.82 2.03 10.64
CA SER A 86 15.53 1.59 11.85
C SER A 86 15.88 0.09 11.83
N GLY A 87 15.18 -0.74 11.04
CA GLY A 87 15.36 -2.20 11.04
C GLY A 87 16.50 -2.68 10.13
N ALA A 88 16.95 -1.87 9.18
CA ALA A 88 18.02 -2.25 8.24
C ALA A 88 19.44 -1.84 8.70
N MET A 89 19.57 -1.08 9.79
CA MET A 89 20.88 -0.73 10.40
C MET A 89 21.30 -1.67 11.55
N VAL A 90 20.60 -2.79 11.79
CA VAL A 90 20.83 -3.68 12.95
C VAL A 90 21.68 -4.91 12.60
N ASP A 91 22.52 -4.84 11.57
CA ASP A 91 23.53 -5.89 11.29
C ASP A 91 24.97 -5.35 11.22
N ASP A 92 25.18 -4.03 11.29
CA ASP A 92 26.54 -3.48 11.34
C ASP A 92 27.06 -3.45 12.78
N VAL A 93 27.66 -4.58 13.15
CA VAL A 93 28.46 -4.89 14.34
C VAL A 93 29.06 -3.66 15.03
N ILE A 94 28.66 -3.38 16.27
CA ILE A 94 29.59 -2.83 17.27
C ILE A 94 29.38 -3.52 18.62
N ASN A 95 30.28 -4.50 18.86
CA ASN A 95 30.71 -4.93 20.19
C ASN A 95 31.11 -3.70 21.03
N THR A 96 30.20 -3.14 21.82
CA THR A 96 30.60 -2.24 22.91
C THR A 96 30.33 -2.96 24.21
N LYS A 97 31.41 -3.51 24.76
CA LYS A 97 31.50 -4.14 26.08
C LYS A 97 30.77 -3.28 27.12
N VAL A 98 29.73 -3.83 27.73
CA VAL A 98 29.13 -3.29 28.95
C VAL A 98 30.16 -3.47 30.07
N ARG A 99 30.93 -2.42 30.37
CA ARG A 99 31.62 -2.29 31.65
C ARG A 99 30.63 -1.71 32.65
N GLY A 100 30.04 -2.58 33.46
CA GLY A 100 29.35 -2.17 34.66
C GLY A 100 30.35 -1.65 35.69
N PHE A 101 30.00 -0.54 36.32
CA PHE A 101 30.37 -0.26 37.70
C PHE A 101 29.08 0.13 38.43
N ILE A 102 28.95 -0.47 39.62
CA ILE A 102 27.93 -0.25 40.66
C ILE A 102 27.70 1.22 40.98
#